data_AF-A0A354YVZ6-F1
#
_entry.id   AF-A0A354YVZ6-F1
#
_cell.length_a   1.000
_cell.length_b   1.000
_cell.length_c   1.000
_cell.angle_alpha   90.00
_cell.angle_beta   90.00
_cell.angle_gamma   90.00
#
_symmetry.space_group_name_H-M   'P 1'
#
loop_
_entity.id
_entity.type
_entity.pdbx_description
1 polymer ?
#
loop_
_entity_poly.entity_id
_entity_poly.type
_entity_poly.pdbx_seq_one_letter_code
_entity_poly.pdbx_strand_id
1 'polypeptide(L)' 'MDLFSLANEEKFNAHAPLAWRMRPRSLDEVVGQEHIIGPDSPLRRAIENDRLQSFVLYGPPGSGKTT' A
#
# COMPACT_ATOMS: atom_id res chain seq x y z
N MET A 1 -2.95 -19.38 -9.87
CA MET A 1 -2.32 -18.56 -10.92
C MET A 1 -1.93 -19.51 -12.05
N ASP A 2 -2.32 -19.18 -13.28
CA ASP A 2 -1.98 -19.94 -14.49
C ASP A 2 -0.75 -19.32 -15.18
N LEU A 3 -0.07 -20.09 -16.02
CA LEU A 3 1.13 -19.71 -16.77
C LEU A 3 0.89 -18.43 -17.60
N PHE A 4 -0.31 -18.28 -18.17
CA PHE A 4 -0.68 -17.09 -18.94
C PHE A 4 -0.88 -15.83 -18.07
N SER A 5 -1.23 -15.99 -16.80
CA SER A 5 -1.41 -14.88 -15.87
C SER A 5 -0.06 -14.24 -15.51
N LEU A 6 0.96 -15.06 -15.26
CA LEU A 6 2.31 -14.62 -14.90
C LEU A 6 2.95 -13.77 -16.02
N ALA A 7 2.88 -14.26 -17.27
CA ALA A 7 3.41 -13.53 -18.42
C ALA A 7 2.70 -12.19 -18.66
N ASN A 8 1.42 -12.08 -18.29
CA ASN A 8 0.66 -10.85 -18.41
C ASN A 8 1.00 -9.85 -17.31
N GLU A 9 1.21 -10.30 -16.07
CA GLU A 9 1.68 -9.46 -14.96
C GLU A 9 3.06 -8.88 -15.21
N GLU A 10 4.00 -9.68 -15.74
CA GLU A 10 5.34 -9.20 -16.12
C GLU A 10 5.27 -8.09 -17.16
N LYS A 11 4.46 -8.28 -18.22
CA LYS A 11 4.24 -7.27 -19.26
C LYS A 11 3.56 -6.02 -18.71
N PHE A 12 2.58 -6.18 -17.82
CA PHE A 12 1.89 -5.06 -17.20
C PHE A 12 2.86 -4.24 -16.33
N ASN A 13 3.62 -4.88 -15.46
CA ASN A 13 4.59 -4.21 -14.59
C ASN A 13 5.66 -3.44 -15.37
N ALA A 14 6.12 -3.97 -16.51
CA ALA A 14 7.09 -3.30 -17.37
C ALA A 14 6.56 -2.00 -18.00
N HIS A 15 5.26 -1.95 -18.32
CA HIS A 15 4.61 -0.80 -18.97
C HIS A 15 3.74 0.03 -18.02
N ALA A 16 3.69 -0.34 -16.74
CA ALA A 16 2.82 0.31 -15.79
C ALA A 16 3.23 1.78 -15.56
N PRO A 17 2.24 2.67 -15.35
CA PRO A 17 2.50 4.07 -15.00
C PRO A 17 3.43 4.18 -13.78
N LEU A 18 4.22 5.25 -13.70
CA LEU A 18 5.15 5.46 -12.59
C LEU A 18 4.46 5.36 -11.24
N ALA A 19 3.28 5.97 -11.10
CA ALA A 19 2.50 5.93 -9.86
C ALA A 19 2.15 4.50 -9.40
N TRP A 20 1.95 3.56 -10.33
CA TRP A 20 1.74 2.15 -10.00
C TRP A 20 3.05 1.50 -9.54
N ARG A 21 4.14 1.73 -10.27
CA ARG A 21 5.45 1.15 -9.96
C ARG A 21 6.04 1.66 -8.64
N MET A 22 5.65 2.85 -8.21
CA MET A 22 6.08 3.48 -6.95
C MET A 22 5.16 3.15 -5.76
N ARG A 23 4.15 2.27 -5.91
CA ARG A 23 3.31 1.88 -4.78
C ARG A 23 4.13 1.12 -3.73
N PRO A 24 4.07 1.50 -2.43
CA PRO A 24 4.69 0.80 -1.33
C PRO A 24 4.27 -0.66 -1.26
N ARG A 25 5.21 -1.55 -0.96
CA ARG A 25 4.97 -2.98 -0.74
C ARG A 25 4.85 -3.33 0.74
N SER A 26 5.29 -2.42 1.60
CA SER A 26 5.22 -2.54 3.06
C SER A 26 4.85 -1.18 3.67
N LEU A 27 4.40 -1.20 4.93
CA LEU A 27 4.12 0.02 5.67
C LEU A 27 5.37 0.90 5.85
N ASP A 28 6.56 0.29 5.89
CA ASP A 28 7.82 1.00 6.10
C ASP A 28 8.27 1.80 4.85
N GLU A 29 7.70 1.51 3.68
CA GLU A 29 7.95 2.23 2.42
C GLU A 29 7.04 3.46 2.23
N VAL A 30 6.04 3.64 3.11
CA VAL A 30 5.13 4.80 3.04
C VAL A 30 5.81 6.02 3.66
N VAL A 31 5.91 7.09 2.90
CA VAL A 31 6.61 8.33 3.30
C VAL A 31 5.63 9.36 3.86
N GLY A 32 5.96 9.98 5.00
CA GLY A 32 5.27 11.16 5.53
C GLY A 32 3.99 10.86 6.32
N GLN A 33 3.73 9.60 6.66
CA GLN A 33 2.57 9.16 7.45
C GLN A 33 2.98 8.46 8.76
N GLU A 34 4.20 8.68 9.24
CA GLU A 34 4.79 7.99 10.40
C GLU A 34 3.95 8.12 11.67
N HIS A 35 3.21 9.23 11.81
CA HIS A 35 2.28 9.44 12.93
C HIS A 35 1.07 8.48 12.93
N ILE A 36 0.69 7.94 11.76
CA ILE A 36 -0.45 7.01 11.61
C ILE A 36 0.01 5.57 11.49
N ILE A 37 1.14 5.32 10.84
CA ILE A 37 1.62 3.97 10.50
C ILE A 37 3.02 3.67 11.08
N GLY A 38 3.54 4.50 11.98
CA GLY A 38 4.80 4.21 12.66
C GLY A 38 4.69 2.98 13.57
N PRO A 39 5.83 2.45 14.06
CA PRO A 39 5.89 1.23 14.87
C PRO A 39 4.94 1.23 16.08
N ASP A 40 4.79 2.38 16.74
CA ASP A 40 3.96 2.54 17.94
C ASP A 40 2.56 3.07 17.65
N SER A 41 2.18 3.18 16.37
CA SER A 41 0.87 3.67 16.00
C SER A 41 -0.23 2.62 16.28
N PRO A 42 -1.42 3.05 16.72
CA PRO A 42 -2.54 2.14 16.90
C PRO A 42 -2.93 1.39 15.62
N LEU A 43 -2.82 2.03 14.46
CA LEU A 43 -3.15 1.42 13.17
C LEU A 43 -2.15 0.33 12.78
N ARG A 44 -0.84 0.57 12.91
CA ARG A 44 0.18 -0.48 12.62
C ARG A 44 -0.01 -1.69 13.51
N ARG A 45 -0.23 -1.49 14.81
CA ARG A 45 -0.55 -2.60 15.73
C ARG A 45 -1.83 -3.34 15.34
N ALA A 46 -2.88 -2.64 14.92
CA ALA A 46 -4.12 -3.30 14.48
C ALA A 46 -3.92 -4.12 13.20
N ILE A 47 -3.11 -3.62 12.25
CA ILE A 47 -2.74 -4.34 11.02
C ILE A 47 -1.91 -5.59 11.37
N GLU A 48 -0.86 -5.46 12.17
CA GLU A 48 0.06 -6.56 12.53
C GLU A 48 -0.62 -7.68 13.34
N ASN A 49 -1.61 -7.34 14.16
CA ASN A 49 -2.36 -8.32 14.96
C ASN A 49 -3.59 -8.88 14.23
N ASP A 50 -3.84 -8.48 12.96
CA ASP A 50 -5.02 -8.86 12.18
C ASP A 50 -6.35 -8.50 12.88
N ARG A 51 -6.41 -7.30 13.47
CA ARG A 51 -7.56 -6.77 14.23
C ARG A 51 -8.11 -5.46 13.65
N LEU A 52 -8.01 -5.30 12.33
CA LEU A 52 -8.56 -4.14 11.62
C LEU A 52 -10.09 -4.10 11.71
N GLN A 53 -10.62 -2.95 12.12
CA GLN A 53 -12.04 -2.61 12.02
C GLN A 53 -12.27 -1.71 10.80
N SER A 54 -13.50 -1.35 10.49
CA SER A 54 -13.79 -0.35 9.45
C SER A 54 -13.26 1.04 9.86
N PHE A 55 -12.52 1.71 8.97
CA PHE A 55 -12.00 3.06 9.18
C PHE A 55 -12.10 3.91 7.90
N VAL A 56 -12.02 5.23 8.05
CA VAL A 56 -12.06 6.18 6.94
C VAL A 56 -10.70 6.87 6.84
N LEU A 57 -10.07 6.80 5.66
CA LEU A 57 -8.86 7.55 5.35
C LEU A 57 -9.24 8.85 4.64
N TYR A 58 -8.97 9.99 5.27
CA TYR A 58 -9.23 11.32 4.73
C TYR A 58 -7.94 12.12 4.52
N GLY A 59 -7.86 12.87 3.42
CA GLY A 59 -6.70 13.71 3.11
C GLY A 59 -6.68 14.18 1.65
N PRO A 60 -5.79 15.12 1.29
CA PRO A 60 -5.70 15.68 -0.07
C PRO A 60 -5.34 14.62 -1.14
N PRO A 61 -5.63 14.85 -2.43
CA PRO A 61 -5.29 13.90 -3.49
C PRO A 61 -3.79 13.58 -3.48
N GLY A 62 -3.43 12.31 -3.68
CA GLY A 62 -2.02 11.86 -3.65
C GLY A 62 -1.41 11.64 -2.26
N SER A 63 -2.17 11.81 -1.17
CA SER A 63 -1.64 11.70 0.21
C SER A 63 -1.39 10.27 0.73
N GLY A 64 -1.41 9.25 -0.12
CA GLY A 64 -1.12 7.87 0.31
C GLY A 64 -2.33 6.96 0.62
N LYS A 65 -3.58 7.44 0.54
CA LYS A 65 -4.77 6.70 1.03
C LYS A 65 -5.12 5.37 0.34
N THR A 66 -4.79 5.24 -0.94
CA THR A 66 -5.17 4.07 -1.79
C THR A 66 -3.93 3.30 -2.22
N THR A 67 -2.80 3.60 -1.59
CA THR A 67 -1.47 3.18 -2.06
C THR A 67 -1.14 1.82 -1.52
#